data_AF-A0A2V5PG03-F1
#
_entry.id   AF-A0A2V5PG03-F1
#
_cell.length_a   1.000
_cell.length_b   1.000
_cell.length_c   1.000
_cell.angle_alpha   90.00
_cell.angle_beta   90.00
_cell.angle_gamma   90.00
#
_symmetry.space_group_name_H-M   'P 1'
#
loop_
_entity.id
_entity.type
_entity.pdbx_description
1 polymer ?
#
loop_
_entity_poly.entity_id
_entity_poly.type
_entity_poly.pdbx_seq_one_letter_code
_entity_poly.pdbx_strand_id
1 'polypeptide(L)'
;MRLLWKPGGFERGGNTKTHGIVRGEFVVHDNLPAEFRHGIYAEPHAYRAWVRFSGPGPYITPDIDDPGFMSISIKLMGVSGPKLMEEEKLTLDMFGVSTPTFVTPDTKANAQLQIESVKNASIYYFLNFHRPHILDLIMQSLFIKTQTSPFEAPYFSCVPYLLGKGQAMQYSVWPKSRLSVAVANRSVPDAH
;
A
#
# COMPACT_ATOMS: atom_id res chain seq x y z
N MET A 1 -11.24 -15.44 10.19
CA MET A 1 -10.80 -15.62 8.79
C MET A 1 -11.30 -16.93 8.13
N ARG A 2 -12.15 -17.77 8.76
CA ARG A 2 -12.67 -19.01 8.13
C ARG A 2 -13.80 -18.79 7.11
N LEU A 3 -14.28 -17.55 6.90
CA LEU A 3 -15.52 -17.27 6.16
C LEU A 3 -15.33 -16.61 4.78
N LEU A 4 -14.10 -16.24 4.39
CA LEU A 4 -13.84 -15.58 3.09
C LEU A 4 -13.27 -16.54 2.03
N TRP A 5 -12.58 -17.60 2.44
CA TRP A 5 -11.79 -18.45 1.53
C TRP A 5 -12.36 -19.85 1.42
N LYS A 6 -12.22 -20.45 0.22
CA LYS A 6 -12.52 -21.86 0.02
C LYS A 6 -11.61 -22.72 0.92
N PRO A 7 -12.10 -23.86 1.45
CA PRO A 7 -11.26 -24.77 2.23
C PRO A 7 -9.96 -25.12 1.49
N GLY A 8 -8.82 -25.02 2.18
CA GLY A 8 -7.49 -25.28 1.61
C GLY A 8 -6.81 -24.05 0.97
N GLY A 9 -7.47 -22.90 0.89
CA GLY A 9 -6.89 -21.64 0.42
C GLY A 9 -6.70 -20.61 1.53
N PHE A 10 -5.65 -19.80 1.42
CA PHE A 10 -5.43 -18.62 2.25
C PHE A 10 -4.99 -17.46 1.37
N GLU A 11 -5.67 -16.32 1.49
CA GLU A 11 -5.28 -15.08 0.85
C GLU A 11 -4.97 -14.02 1.91
N ARG A 12 -4.34 -12.91 1.49
CA ARG A 12 -4.09 -11.78 2.39
C ARG A 12 -5.42 -11.13 2.75
N GLY A 13 -5.62 -10.78 4.02
CA GLY A 13 -6.87 -10.15 4.48
C GLY A 13 -7.12 -8.74 3.92
N GLY A 14 -6.05 -8.07 3.48
CA GLY A 14 -6.08 -6.82 2.75
C GLY A 14 -5.00 -6.83 1.68
N ASN A 15 -5.12 -5.94 0.71
CA ASN A 15 -4.23 -5.91 -0.46
C ASN A 15 -4.09 -7.25 -1.17
N THR A 16 -5.22 -7.92 -1.31
CA THR A 16 -5.33 -9.33 -1.66
C THR A 16 -4.76 -9.60 -3.05
N LYS A 17 -5.23 -8.83 -4.04
CA LYS A 17 -4.81 -8.98 -5.43
C LYS A 17 -3.38 -8.49 -5.63
N THR A 18 -2.54 -9.30 -6.25
CA THR A 18 -1.21 -8.90 -6.73
C THR A 18 -1.30 -8.55 -8.21
N HIS A 19 -0.96 -7.33 -8.60
CA HIS A 19 -0.85 -6.95 -10.02
C HIS A 19 0.49 -7.36 -10.62
N GLY A 20 1.55 -7.35 -9.82
CA GLY A 20 2.87 -7.76 -10.27
C GLY A 20 3.91 -7.74 -9.16
N ILE A 21 4.94 -8.55 -9.35
CA ILE A 21 6.15 -8.56 -8.52
C ILE A 21 7.34 -8.40 -9.45
N VAL A 22 8.18 -7.41 -9.17
CA VAL A 22 9.37 -7.12 -9.96
C VAL A 22 10.61 -7.10 -9.08
N ARG A 23 11.75 -7.39 -9.69
CA ARG A 23 13.07 -7.15 -9.09
C ARG A 23 13.52 -5.75 -9.47
N GLY A 24 14.19 -5.07 -8.55
CA GLY A 24 14.76 -3.76 -8.80
C GLY A 24 15.92 -3.46 -7.86
N GLU A 25 16.37 -2.21 -7.93
CA GLU A 25 17.41 -1.67 -7.07
C GLU A 25 16.89 -0.41 -6.37
N PHE A 26 17.17 -0.32 -5.07
CA PHE A 26 16.96 0.88 -4.28
C PHE A 26 18.29 1.56 -4.09
N VAL A 27 18.47 2.72 -4.73
CA VAL A 27 19.74 3.46 -4.72
C VAL A 27 19.62 4.66 -3.80
N VAL A 28 20.45 4.68 -2.76
CA VAL A 28 20.65 5.83 -1.88
C VAL A 28 21.61 6.79 -2.58
N HIS A 29 21.16 8.03 -2.77
CA HIS A 29 21.96 9.05 -3.44
C HIS A 29 23.18 9.45 -2.62
N ASP A 30 24.26 9.80 -3.31
CA ASP A 30 25.55 10.19 -2.72
C ASP A 30 25.52 11.55 -2.01
N ASN A 31 24.63 12.43 -2.47
CA ASN A 31 24.53 13.82 -2.01
C ASN A 31 23.30 14.09 -1.14
N LEU A 32 22.87 13.12 -0.33
CA LEU A 32 21.82 13.38 0.66
C LEU A 32 22.29 14.41 1.70
N PRO A 33 21.46 15.39 2.12
CA PRO A 33 21.75 16.28 3.24
C PRO A 33 22.11 15.50 4.51
N ALA A 34 23.02 16.05 5.33
CA ALA A 34 23.58 15.35 6.48
C ALA A 34 22.50 14.90 7.50
N GLU A 35 21.45 15.71 7.65
CA GLU A 35 20.29 15.47 8.49
C GLU A 35 19.42 14.27 8.05
N PHE A 36 19.58 13.80 6.80
CA PHE A 36 18.86 12.63 6.29
C PHE A 36 19.71 11.35 6.27
N ARG A 37 21.00 11.43 6.60
CA ARG A 37 21.94 10.31 6.54
C ARG A 37 21.83 9.41 7.77
N HIS A 38 20.71 8.70 7.89
CA HIS A 38 20.46 7.78 9.00
C HIS A 38 19.99 6.41 8.51
N GLY A 39 20.38 5.35 9.24
CA GLY A 39 19.99 3.98 8.92
C GLY A 39 20.42 3.58 7.51
N ILE A 40 19.48 3.11 6.68
CA ILE A 40 19.76 2.74 5.28
C ILE A 40 20.20 3.93 4.41
N TYR A 41 20.02 5.17 4.86
CA TYR A 41 20.39 6.38 4.13
C TYR A 41 21.76 6.94 4.55
N ALA A 42 22.45 6.29 5.49
CA ALA A 42 23.70 6.79 6.06
C ALA A 42 24.81 6.96 5.03
N GLU A 43 24.86 6.05 4.05
CA GLU A 43 25.89 6.02 3.01
C GLU A 43 25.27 5.75 1.63
N PRO A 44 25.93 6.19 0.54
CA PRO A 44 25.50 5.85 -0.81
C PRO A 44 25.59 4.33 -1.00
N HIS A 45 24.47 3.71 -1.38
CA HIS A 45 24.38 2.26 -1.50
C HIS A 45 23.26 1.84 -2.46
N ALA A 46 23.44 0.71 -3.14
CA ALA A 46 22.42 0.10 -3.99
C ALA A 46 21.94 -1.22 -3.36
N TYR A 47 20.76 -1.22 -2.76
CA TYR A 47 20.13 -2.42 -2.22
C TYR A 47 19.37 -3.15 -3.32
N ARG A 48 19.56 -4.48 -3.41
CA ARG A 48 18.64 -5.32 -4.19
C ARG A 48 17.25 -5.26 -3.57
N ALA A 49 16.23 -5.14 -4.39
CA ALA A 49 14.85 -5.00 -3.92
C ALA A 49 13.87 -5.90 -4.67
N TRP A 50 12.85 -6.36 -3.94
CA TRP A 50 11.62 -6.90 -4.51
C TRP A 50 10.51 -5.88 -4.33
N VAL A 51 9.79 -5.58 -5.40
CA VAL A 51 8.67 -4.63 -5.39
C VAL A 51 7.40 -5.37 -5.78
N ARG A 52 6.36 -5.27 -4.94
CA ARG A 52 5.04 -5.81 -5.18
C ARG A 52 4.03 -4.68 -5.32
N PHE A 53 3.22 -4.74 -6.37
CA PHE A 53 2.05 -3.89 -6.55
C PHE A 53 0.77 -4.69 -6.30
N SER A 54 -0.17 -4.10 -5.57
CA SER A 54 -1.41 -4.77 -5.19
C SER A 54 -2.60 -3.81 -5.14
N GLY A 55 -3.78 -4.33 -5.45
CA GLY A 55 -5.05 -3.61 -5.34
C GLY A 55 -5.57 -3.62 -3.90
N PRO A 56 -6.78 -3.11 -3.66
CA PRO A 56 -7.46 -3.27 -2.37
C PRO A 56 -7.84 -4.74 -2.12
N GLY A 57 -8.43 -4.98 -0.94
CA GLY A 57 -9.02 -6.26 -0.58
C GLY A 57 -10.39 -6.06 0.07
N PRO A 58 -11.07 -7.13 0.51
CA PRO A 58 -10.54 -8.48 0.62
C PRO A 58 -10.67 -9.30 -0.68
N TYR A 59 -11.50 -8.93 -1.65
CA TYR A 59 -11.76 -9.77 -2.82
C TYR A 59 -10.75 -9.56 -3.96
N ILE A 60 -10.56 -10.60 -4.78
CA ILE A 60 -9.84 -10.49 -6.05
C ILE A 60 -10.88 -10.21 -7.15
N THR A 61 -10.97 -8.95 -7.55
CA THR A 61 -11.88 -8.45 -8.59
C THR A 61 -11.08 -8.18 -9.89
N PRO A 62 -11.65 -8.26 -11.10
CA PRO A 62 -10.98 -7.79 -12.31
C PRO A 62 -10.49 -6.33 -12.17
N ASP A 63 -9.31 -6.01 -12.74
CA ASP A 63 -8.64 -4.71 -12.47
C ASP A 63 -9.51 -3.49 -12.75
N ILE A 64 -10.26 -3.52 -13.86
CA ILE A 64 -11.10 -2.40 -14.28
C ILE A 64 -12.35 -2.22 -13.40
N ASP A 65 -12.76 -3.30 -12.74
CA ASP A 65 -13.97 -3.38 -11.91
C ASP A 65 -13.65 -3.18 -10.42
N ASP A 66 -12.38 -2.86 -10.08
CA ASP A 66 -11.89 -2.65 -8.71
C ASP A 66 -11.43 -1.19 -8.48
N PRO A 67 -12.36 -0.21 -8.54
CA PRO A 67 -12.03 1.19 -8.29
C PRO A 67 -11.56 1.34 -6.84
N GLY A 68 -10.34 1.82 -6.67
CA GLY A 68 -9.72 1.84 -5.34
C GLY A 68 -8.37 2.51 -5.30
N PHE A 69 -7.70 2.30 -4.18
CA PHE A 69 -6.31 2.68 -3.99
C PHE A 69 -5.39 1.53 -4.39
N MET A 70 -4.21 1.88 -4.88
CA MET A 70 -3.13 0.93 -5.11
C MET A 70 -2.25 0.85 -3.87
N SER A 71 -1.50 -0.23 -3.75
CA SER A 71 -0.48 -0.37 -2.72
C SER A 71 0.80 -0.89 -3.31
N ILE A 72 1.90 -0.43 -2.72
CA ILE A 72 3.25 -0.83 -3.04
C ILE A 72 3.90 -1.42 -1.79
N SER A 73 4.65 -2.50 -1.96
CA SER A 73 5.54 -3.04 -0.94
C SER A 73 6.92 -3.23 -1.57
N ILE A 74 7.94 -2.73 -0.91
CA ILE A 74 9.35 -2.77 -1.32
C ILE A 74 10.10 -3.48 -0.21
N LYS A 75 10.64 -4.66 -0.51
CA LYS A 75 11.53 -5.39 0.39
C LYS A 75 12.97 -5.17 -0.05
N LEU A 76 13.74 -4.45 0.75
CA LEU A 76 15.17 -4.29 0.56
C LEU A 76 15.90 -5.51 1.14
N MET A 77 16.90 -5.98 0.40
CA MET A 77 17.73 -7.12 0.78
C MET A 77 19.12 -6.65 1.24
N GLY A 78 19.74 -7.38 2.16
CA GLY A 78 21.07 -7.05 2.69
C GLY A 78 21.07 -5.95 3.77
N VAL A 79 19.90 -5.57 4.29
CA VAL A 79 19.80 -4.51 5.31
C VAL A 79 20.07 -5.11 6.68
N SER A 80 21.22 -4.77 7.27
CA SER A 80 21.62 -5.20 8.62
C SER A 80 20.88 -4.42 9.73
N GLY A 81 21.21 -4.73 10.99
CA GLY A 81 20.68 -4.06 12.17
C GLY A 81 19.55 -4.82 12.87
N PRO A 82 19.15 -4.37 14.07
CA PRO A 82 18.10 -5.02 14.87
C PRO A 82 16.77 -5.11 14.11
N LYS A 83 16.08 -6.25 14.25
CA LYS A 83 14.78 -6.52 13.62
C LYS A 83 13.71 -6.70 14.69
N LEU A 84 12.46 -6.43 14.32
CA LEU A 84 11.31 -6.64 15.21
C LEU A 84 11.01 -8.13 15.42
N MET A 85 11.24 -8.93 14.39
CA MET A 85 10.95 -10.36 14.33
C MET A 85 12.28 -11.13 14.23
N GLU A 86 12.40 -12.27 14.90
CA GLU A 86 13.64 -13.07 14.93
C GLU A 86 13.95 -13.75 13.59
N GLU A 87 12.89 -14.03 12.81
CA GLU A 87 12.98 -14.72 11.52
C GLU A 87 13.46 -13.81 10.39
N GLU A 88 13.29 -12.49 10.54
CA GLU A 88 13.80 -11.50 9.61
C GLU A 88 15.21 -11.09 10.06
N LYS A 89 16.18 -11.09 9.13
CA LYS A 89 17.60 -10.86 9.48
C LYS A 89 18.27 -9.78 8.65
N LEU A 90 18.15 -9.86 7.33
CA LEU A 90 18.89 -9.02 6.38
C LEU A 90 17.94 -8.27 5.44
N THR A 91 16.85 -7.75 5.98
CA THR A 91 15.75 -7.16 5.20
C THR A 91 15.23 -5.88 5.83
N LEU A 92 14.61 -5.05 5.01
CA LEU A 92 13.76 -3.95 5.44
C LEU A 92 12.56 -3.87 4.51
N ASP A 93 11.36 -3.85 5.09
CA ASP A 93 10.13 -3.67 4.34
C ASP A 93 9.67 -2.21 4.42
N MET A 94 9.47 -1.63 3.26
CA MET A 94 8.84 -0.33 3.07
C MET A 94 7.53 -0.56 2.33
N PHE A 95 6.49 0.17 2.68
CA PHE A 95 5.20 0.07 2.02
C PHE A 95 4.51 1.42 1.93
N GLY A 96 3.53 1.51 1.04
CA GLY A 96 2.72 2.70 0.89
C GLY A 96 1.47 2.42 0.09
N VAL A 97 0.56 3.38 0.11
CA VAL A 97 -0.69 3.34 -0.65
C VAL A 97 -0.84 4.59 -1.49
N SER A 98 -1.63 4.54 -2.57
CA SER A 98 -1.79 5.68 -3.47
C SER A 98 -2.64 6.82 -2.90
N THR A 99 -3.23 6.62 -1.71
CA THR A 99 -3.86 7.68 -0.92
C THR A 99 -2.81 8.32 0.00
N PRO A 100 -2.82 9.65 0.20
CA PRO A 100 -1.82 10.33 1.04
C PRO A 100 -2.08 10.13 2.54
N THR A 101 -3.23 9.56 2.92
CA THR A 101 -3.62 9.28 4.31
C THR A 101 -4.18 7.87 4.40
N PHE A 102 -3.91 7.21 5.53
CA PHE A 102 -4.44 5.88 5.78
C PHE A 102 -5.95 5.96 6.07
N VAL A 103 -6.69 4.91 5.72
CA VAL A 103 -8.17 4.86 5.84
C VAL A 103 -8.68 4.89 7.29
N THR A 104 -7.81 4.60 8.26
CA THR A 104 -8.16 4.59 9.67
C THR A 104 -7.10 5.34 10.49
N PRO A 105 -7.49 6.05 11.57
CA PRO A 105 -6.56 6.86 12.35
C PRO A 105 -5.70 6.04 13.33
N ASP A 106 -6.15 4.84 13.72
CA ASP A 106 -5.45 4.00 14.69
C ASP A 106 -5.76 2.50 14.50
N THR A 107 -5.09 1.66 15.28
CA THR A 107 -5.23 0.19 15.21
C THR A 107 -6.60 -0.32 15.64
N LYS A 108 -7.30 0.38 16.55
CA LYS A 108 -8.65 0.01 17.02
C LYS A 108 -9.68 0.30 15.95
N ALA A 109 -9.60 1.46 15.32
CA ALA A 109 -10.42 1.86 14.19
C ALA A 109 -10.18 0.93 13.00
N ASN A 110 -8.93 0.58 12.71
CA ASN A 110 -8.62 -0.41 11.67
C ASN A 110 -9.26 -1.77 11.98
N ALA A 111 -9.17 -2.26 13.23
CA ALA A 111 -9.81 -3.52 13.62
C ALA A 111 -11.34 -3.48 13.43
N GLN A 112 -11.98 -2.35 13.76
CA GLN A 112 -13.41 -2.15 13.53
C GLN A 112 -13.75 -2.17 12.04
N LEU A 113 -12.97 -1.47 11.21
CA LEU A 113 -13.14 -1.50 9.75
C LEU A 113 -13.00 -2.93 9.20
N GLN A 114 -12.02 -3.71 9.68
CA GLN A 114 -11.83 -5.09 9.26
C GLN A 114 -13.04 -5.98 9.63
N ILE A 115 -13.66 -5.78 10.81
CA ILE A 115 -14.87 -6.50 11.22
C ILE A 115 -16.04 -6.23 10.24
N GLU A 116 -16.21 -5.00 9.77
CA GLU A 116 -17.26 -4.66 8.82
C GLU A 116 -16.90 -5.07 7.38
N SER A 117 -15.60 -5.01 7.02
CA SER A 117 -15.10 -5.42 5.71
C SER A 117 -15.37 -6.91 5.43
N VAL A 118 -15.13 -7.79 6.41
CA VAL A 118 -15.40 -9.23 6.24
C VAL A 118 -16.90 -9.57 6.11
N LYS A 119 -17.79 -8.64 6.48
CA LYS A 119 -19.24 -8.75 6.30
C LYS A 119 -19.72 -8.11 4.99
N ASN A 120 -18.80 -7.59 4.17
CA ASN A 120 -19.10 -6.76 3.01
C ASN A 120 -19.93 -5.51 3.39
N ALA A 121 -19.63 -4.91 4.53
CA ALA A 121 -20.45 -3.91 5.19
C ALA A 121 -19.64 -2.68 5.64
N SER A 122 -18.48 -2.43 5.01
CA SER A 122 -17.53 -1.36 5.36
C SER A 122 -18.16 0.02 5.50
N ILE A 123 -19.27 0.30 4.81
CA ILE A 123 -20.01 1.56 4.95
C ILE A 123 -20.49 1.84 6.39
N TYR A 124 -20.78 0.79 7.17
CA TYR A 124 -21.21 0.93 8.57
C TYR A 124 -20.06 1.33 9.51
N TYR A 125 -18.80 1.11 9.12
CA TYR A 125 -17.67 1.71 9.84
C TYR A 125 -17.67 3.23 9.68
N PHE A 126 -17.85 3.70 8.43
CA PHE A 126 -17.81 5.12 8.12
C PHE A 126 -19.00 5.90 8.68
N LEU A 127 -20.21 5.32 8.59
CA LEU A 127 -21.46 5.92 9.03
C LEU A 127 -21.86 5.54 10.47
N ASN A 128 -20.92 5.08 11.29
CA ASN A 128 -21.21 4.69 12.66
C ASN A 128 -21.63 5.91 13.50
N PHE A 129 -22.86 5.89 14.04
CA PHE A 129 -23.42 7.01 14.81
C PHE A 129 -22.72 7.29 16.16
N HIS A 130 -22.02 6.31 16.73
CA HIS A 130 -21.32 6.47 18.02
C HIS A 130 -19.85 6.83 17.84
N ARG A 131 -19.26 6.45 16.70
CA ARG A 131 -17.85 6.70 16.35
C ARG A 131 -17.73 6.98 14.85
N PRO A 132 -18.14 8.17 14.38
CA PRO A 132 -18.20 8.45 12.95
C PRO A 132 -16.81 8.59 12.35
N HIS A 133 -16.63 8.01 11.16
CA HIS A 133 -15.41 8.08 10.36
C HIS A 133 -15.68 8.76 9.01
N ILE A 134 -16.60 9.73 8.99
CA ILE A 134 -17.06 10.41 7.77
C ILE A 134 -15.93 11.19 7.09
N LEU A 135 -15.04 11.81 7.86
CA LEU A 135 -13.88 12.51 7.30
C LEU A 135 -12.92 11.53 6.61
N ASP A 136 -12.71 10.35 7.20
CA ASP A 136 -11.91 9.29 6.58
C ASP A 136 -12.56 8.82 5.27
N LEU A 137 -13.89 8.68 5.24
CA LEU A 137 -14.64 8.34 4.02
C LEU A 137 -14.43 9.40 2.93
N ILE A 138 -14.66 10.68 3.25
CA ILE A 138 -14.47 11.79 2.30
C ILE A 138 -13.05 11.78 1.77
N MET A 139 -12.06 11.68 2.65
CA MET A 139 -10.66 11.65 2.27
C MET A 139 -10.36 10.47 1.34
N GLN A 140 -10.81 9.26 1.64
CA GLN A 140 -10.58 8.11 0.73
C GLN A 140 -11.29 8.30 -0.61
N SER A 141 -12.53 8.80 -0.62
CA SER A 141 -13.31 9.02 -1.85
C SER A 141 -12.64 9.99 -2.82
N LEU A 142 -11.84 10.95 -2.35
CA LEU A 142 -11.08 11.86 -3.21
C LEU A 142 -9.96 11.17 -4.02
N PHE A 143 -9.50 9.99 -3.59
CA PHE A 143 -8.38 9.27 -4.21
C PHE A 143 -8.76 7.90 -4.77
N ILE A 144 -10.00 7.44 -4.55
CA ILE A 144 -10.55 6.25 -5.20
C ILE A 144 -10.79 6.57 -6.67
N LYS A 145 -10.12 5.84 -7.54
CA LYS A 145 -10.35 5.87 -8.98
C LYS A 145 -10.05 4.51 -9.58
N THR A 146 -10.58 4.24 -10.77
CA THR A 146 -10.12 3.13 -11.59
C THR A 146 -8.67 3.38 -11.98
N GLN A 147 -7.80 2.41 -11.71
CA GLN A 147 -6.36 2.53 -11.96
C GLN A 147 -6.02 1.78 -13.24
N THR A 148 -5.40 2.46 -14.20
CA THR A 148 -4.99 1.81 -15.47
C THR A 148 -3.67 1.09 -15.35
N SER A 149 -2.82 1.55 -14.41
CA SER A 149 -1.46 1.06 -14.21
C SER A 149 -0.99 1.34 -12.79
N PRO A 150 -0.20 0.45 -12.16
CA PRO A 150 0.47 0.72 -10.89
C PRO A 150 1.47 1.89 -10.95
N PHE A 151 1.81 2.38 -12.15
CA PHE A 151 2.73 3.49 -12.35
C PHE A 151 2.03 4.83 -12.59
N GLU A 152 0.71 4.91 -12.42
CA GLU A 152 -0.05 6.14 -12.70
C GLU A 152 -0.04 7.13 -11.53
N ALA A 153 0.03 6.65 -10.30
CA ALA A 153 -0.07 7.46 -9.09
C ALA A 153 1.16 7.31 -8.19
N PRO A 154 1.52 8.35 -7.41
CA PRO A 154 2.49 8.20 -6.34
C PRO A 154 1.94 7.33 -5.21
N TYR A 155 2.85 6.79 -4.40
CA TYR A 155 2.53 6.04 -3.19
C TYR A 155 3.09 6.73 -1.97
N PHE A 156 2.36 6.69 -0.86
CA PHE A 156 2.71 7.37 0.38
C PHE A 156 2.77 6.39 1.54
N SER A 157 3.78 6.57 2.39
CA SER A 157 3.95 5.81 3.63
C SER A 157 2.80 5.98 4.64
N CYS A 158 2.04 7.07 4.54
CA CYS A 158 0.88 7.46 5.38
C CYS A 158 1.15 7.68 6.87
N VAL A 159 2.24 7.15 7.42
CA VAL A 159 2.59 7.28 8.84
C VAL A 159 4.02 7.80 9.00
N PRO A 160 4.31 8.57 10.06
CA PRO A 160 5.66 9.01 10.33
C PRO A 160 6.53 7.85 10.85
N TYR A 161 7.76 7.80 10.36
CA TYR A 161 8.84 6.92 10.81
C TYR A 161 9.92 7.74 11.51
N LEU A 162 10.65 7.15 12.44
CA LEU A 162 11.78 7.80 13.07
C LEU A 162 13.00 7.76 12.13
N LEU A 163 13.58 8.92 11.84
CA LEU A 163 14.81 9.09 11.07
C LEU A 163 15.88 9.68 11.98
N GLY A 164 16.82 8.85 12.45
CA GLY A 164 17.79 9.32 13.45
C GLY A 164 17.13 9.66 14.79
N LYS A 165 17.76 10.54 15.58
CA LYS A 165 17.27 10.88 16.93
C LYS A 165 16.38 12.12 16.85
N GLY A 166 15.10 11.98 17.22
CA GLY A 166 14.17 13.10 17.40
C GLY A 166 13.59 13.71 16.12
N GLN A 167 13.84 13.10 14.95
CA GLN A 167 13.33 13.58 13.67
C GLN A 167 12.35 12.55 13.07
N ALA A 168 11.16 13.00 12.72
CA ALA A 168 10.17 12.19 12.01
C ALA A 168 10.38 12.33 10.48
N MET A 169 10.07 11.26 9.75
CA MET A 169 10.13 11.19 8.30
C MET A 169 8.87 10.52 7.76
N GLN A 170 8.37 11.04 6.64
CA GLN A 170 7.51 10.28 5.74
C GLN A 170 8.24 10.09 4.41
N TYR A 171 8.00 8.97 3.76
CA TYR A 171 8.50 8.73 2.41
C TYR A 171 7.36 8.55 1.42
N SER A 172 7.67 8.79 0.15
CA SER A 172 6.77 8.60 -0.98
C SER A 172 7.53 8.03 -2.18
N VAL A 173 6.84 7.30 -3.03
CA VAL A 173 7.38 6.70 -4.26
C VAL A 173 6.68 7.33 -5.44
N TRP A 174 7.45 7.95 -6.33
CA TRP A 174 6.93 8.66 -7.50
C TRP A 174 7.36 7.95 -8.79
N PRO A 175 6.41 7.53 -9.64
CA PRO A 175 6.72 7.07 -10.98
C PRO A 175 7.42 8.18 -11.79
N LYS A 176 8.50 7.82 -12.51
CA LYS A 176 9.18 8.74 -13.43
C LYS A 176 8.57 8.75 -14.83
N SER A 177 7.89 7.68 -15.22
CA SER A 177 7.22 7.59 -16.52
C SER A 177 5.89 8.34 -16.50
N ARG A 178 5.55 8.97 -17.63
CA ARG A 178 4.22 9.59 -17.87
C ARG A 178 3.31 8.68 -18.71
N LEU A 179 3.57 7.38 -18.71
CA LEU A 179 2.84 6.42 -19.54
C LEU A 179 1.44 6.21 -18.95
N SER A 180 0.43 6.84 -19.56
CA SER A 180 -0.98 6.49 -19.37
C SER A 180 -1.37 5.45 -20.41
N VAL A 181 -1.83 4.28 -19.98
CA VAL A 181 -2.45 3.31 -20.89
C VAL A 181 -3.91 3.66 -20.99
N ALA A 182 -4.42 3.91 -22.20
CA ALA A 182 -5.83 4.17 -22.40
C ALA A 182 -6.64 2.94 -21.96
N VAL A 183 -7.69 3.14 -21.17
CA VAL A 183 -8.68 2.09 -20.90
C VAL A 183 -9.36 1.76 -22.22
N ALA A 184 -9.21 0.55 -22.72
CA ALA A 184 -9.99 0.10 -23.86
C ALA A 184 -11.46 0.08 -23.46
N ASN A 185 -12.31 0.86 -24.16
CA ASN A 185 -13.76 0.75 -24.00
C ASN A 185 -14.16 -0.70 -24.30
N ARG A 186 -14.63 -1.44 -23.30
CA ARG A 186 -15.33 -2.70 -23.57
C ARG A 186 -16.58 -2.35 -24.35
N SER A 187 -16.65 -2.77 -25.61
CA SER A 187 -17.96 -2.99 -26.25
C SER A 187 -18.69 -4.00 -25.38
N VAL A 188 -19.84 -3.61 -24.85
CA VAL A 188 -20.78 -4.53 -24.19
C VAL A 188 -21.00 -5.69 -25.17
N PRO A 189 -20.79 -6.97 -24.79
CA PRO A 189 -21.14 -8.07 -25.66
C PRO A 189 -22.65 -8.00 -25.89
N ASP A 190 -23.08 -8.03 -27.16
CA ASP A 190 -24.49 -8.12 -27.49
C ASP A 190 -25.12 -9.27 -26.69
N ALA A 191 -26.18 -8.96 -25.94
CA ALA A 191 -26.95 -9.94 -25.23
C ALA A 191 -27.56 -10.92 -26.25
N HIS A 192 -27.16 -12.18 -26.20
CA HIS A 192 -27.84 -13.29 -26.85
C HIS A 192 -28.89 -13.89 -25.91
#